data_AF-A0A7R7GUY6-F1
#
_entry.id   AF-A0A7R7GUY6-F1
#
_cell.length_a   1.000
_cell.length_b   1.000
_cell.length_c   1.000
_cell.angle_alpha   90.00
_cell.angle_beta   90.00
_cell.angle_gamma   90.00
#
_symmetry.space_group_name_H-M   'P 1'
#
loop_
_entity.id
_entity.type
_entity.pdbx_description
1 polymer ?
#
loop_
_entity_poly.entity_id
_entity_poly.type
_entity_poly.pdbx_seq_one_letter_code
_entity_poly.pdbx_strand_id
1 'polypeptide(L)'
;MHLLRNSFRYASKRDWAAIAKDLKLVYTAASESAALDAFAAFTETWGQRYPAIIKLWENAWAEFVPFLAFDKEIRSVICTTNSIESLNSRIRRAVNARGHFPTEQAALKCVYLAIMSLDPTGKGRKRWVNRWKAPLNAFEIAFPGRLTQGRK
;
A
#
# COMPACT_ATOMS: atom_id res chain seq x y z
N MET A 1 3.14 -1.97 -0.73
CA MET A 1 3.00 -0.84 0.25
C MET A 1 3.93 -0.98 1.43
N HIS A 2 3.75 -2.00 2.28
CA HIS A 2 4.63 -2.22 3.43
C HIS A 2 6.08 -2.53 3.02
N LEU A 3 6.28 -3.22 1.89
CA LEU A 3 7.62 -3.47 1.31
C LEU A 3 8.41 -2.18 1.04
N LEU A 4 7.78 -1.20 0.36
CA LEU A 4 8.38 0.11 0.08
C LEU A 4 8.73 0.86 1.38
N ARG A 5 7.81 0.85 2.35
CA ARG A 5 8.05 1.50 3.65
C ARG A 5 9.18 0.86 4.45
N ASN A 6 9.26 -0.47 4.43
CA ASN A 6 10.33 -1.21 5.08
C ASN A 6 11.70 -0.90 4.43
N SER A 7 11.72 -0.62 3.13
CA SER A 7 12.94 -0.20 2.43
C SER A 7 13.53 1.08 3.04
N PHE A 8 12.68 2.08 3.34
CA PHE A 8 13.13 3.35 3.93
C PHE A 8 13.69 3.23 5.36
N ARG A 9 13.45 2.12 6.06
CA ARG A 9 14.05 1.87 7.39
C ARG A 9 15.56 1.65 7.31
N TYR A 10 16.06 1.22 6.15
CA TYR A 10 17.48 0.93 5.91
C TYR A 10 18.20 2.04 5.14
N ALA A 11 17.48 3.07 4.68
CA ALA A 11 18.02 4.16 3.89
C ALA A 11 18.13 5.47 4.67
N SER A 12 19.15 6.27 4.37
CA SER A 12 19.21 7.65 4.86
C SER A 12 18.11 8.51 4.24
N LYS A 13 17.52 9.41 5.05
CA LYS A 13 16.46 10.33 4.60
C LYS A 13 16.85 11.15 3.37
N ARG A 14 18.14 11.48 3.20
CA ARG A 14 18.64 12.23 2.05
C ARG A 14 18.41 11.53 0.71
N ASP A 15 18.38 10.20 0.72
CA ASP A 15 18.25 9.38 -0.49
C ASP A 15 16.81 8.88 -0.70
N TRP A 16 15.89 9.10 0.24
CA TRP A 16 14.52 8.55 0.19
C TRP A 16 13.77 8.93 -1.08
N ALA A 17 13.90 10.19 -1.54
CA ALA A 17 13.21 10.64 -2.74
C ALA A 17 13.71 9.93 -4.01
N ALA A 18 15.02 9.71 -4.12
CA ALA A 18 15.62 9.01 -5.26
C ALA A 18 15.27 7.51 -5.22
N ILE A 19 15.43 6.86 -4.06
CA ILE A 19 15.03 5.46 -3.86
C ILE A 19 13.54 5.25 -4.18
N ALA A 20 12.66 6.16 -3.73
CA ALA A 20 11.23 6.07 -4.02
C ALA A 20 10.94 6.16 -5.53
N LYS A 21 11.66 7.02 -6.25
CA LYS A 21 11.53 7.16 -7.70
C LYS A 21 11.95 5.89 -8.42
N ASP A 22 13.07 5.29 -8.03
CA ASP A 22 13.60 4.12 -8.71
C ASP A 22 12.78 2.86 -8.37
N LEU A 23 12.39 2.66 -7.10
CA LEU A 23 11.49 1.57 -6.72
C LEU A 23 10.10 1.69 -7.34
N LYS A 24 9.66 2.91 -7.71
CA LYS A 24 8.42 3.10 -8.47
C LYS A 24 8.47 2.42 -9.82
N LEU A 25 9.62 2.39 -10.48
CA LEU A 25 9.75 1.71 -11.77
C LEU A 25 9.51 0.20 -11.63
N VAL A 26 9.96 -0.40 -10.52
CA VAL A 26 9.75 -1.82 -10.22
C VAL A 26 8.27 -2.17 -10.09
N TYR A 27 7.52 -1.48 -9.21
CA TYR A 27 6.11 -1.84 -8.98
C TYR A 27 5.12 -1.28 -10.00
N THR A 28 5.56 -0.39 -10.90
CA THR A 28 4.73 0.11 -12.01
C THR A 28 5.08 -0.53 -13.36
N ALA A 29 6.05 -1.46 -13.39
CA ALA A 29 6.44 -2.19 -14.58
C ALA A 29 5.27 -2.92 -15.25
N ALA A 30 5.35 -3.06 -16.59
CA ALA A 30 4.30 -3.68 -17.39
C ALA A 30 4.25 -5.21 -17.26
N SER A 31 5.37 -5.84 -16.90
CA SER A 31 5.53 -7.28 -16.75
C SER A 31 6.52 -7.61 -15.63
N GLU A 32 6.56 -8.87 -15.21
CA GLU A 32 7.57 -9.37 -14.27
C GLU A 32 8.99 -9.18 -14.80
N SER A 33 9.25 -9.49 -16.07
CA SER A 33 10.56 -9.27 -16.71
C SER A 33 10.98 -7.80 -16.62
N ALA A 34 10.10 -6.86 -16.96
CA ALA A 34 10.41 -5.45 -16.87
C ALA A 34 10.62 -4.98 -15.42
N ALA A 35 9.95 -5.61 -14.45
CA ALA A 35 10.17 -5.36 -13.04
C ALA A 35 11.54 -5.87 -12.57
N LEU A 36 11.97 -7.05 -13.04
CA LEU A 36 13.29 -7.61 -12.79
C LEU A 36 14.38 -6.71 -13.35
N ASP A 37 14.24 -6.23 -14.59
CA ASP A 37 15.20 -5.32 -15.21
C ASP A 37 15.31 -4.00 -14.42
N ALA A 38 14.17 -3.43 -14.02
CA ALA A 38 14.14 -2.24 -13.17
C ALA A 38 14.77 -2.49 -11.78
N PHE A 39 14.57 -3.69 -11.22
CA PHE A 39 15.14 -4.06 -9.93
C PHE A 39 16.66 -4.34 -10.03
N ALA A 40 17.14 -4.87 -11.15
CA ALA A 40 18.57 -5.00 -11.43
C ALA A 40 19.25 -3.61 -11.52
N ALA A 41 18.66 -2.67 -12.25
CA ALA A 41 19.15 -1.28 -12.30
C ALA A 41 19.13 -0.59 -10.92
N PHE A 42 18.09 -0.85 -10.12
CA PHE A 42 18.04 -0.40 -8.73
C PHE A 42 19.18 -0.99 -7.90
N THR A 43 19.46 -2.28 -8.08
CA THR A 43 20.53 -3.01 -7.36
C THR A 43 21.91 -2.49 -7.74
N GLU A 44 22.15 -2.16 -9.00
CA GLU A 44 23.39 -1.54 -9.45
C GLU A 44 23.61 -0.18 -8.77
N THR A 45 22.56 0.65 -8.72
CA THR A 45 22.64 2.00 -8.18
C THR A 45 22.77 2.02 -6.65
N TRP A 46 22.00 1.16 -5.96
CA TRP A 46 21.82 1.25 -4.51
C TRP A 46 22.38 0.05 -3.74
N GLY A 47 22.70 -1.06 -4.40
CA GLY A 47 23.04 -2.33 -3.76
C GLY A 47 24.32 -2.29 -2.93
N GLN A 48 25.33 -1.53 -3.36
CA GLN A 48 26.54 -1.36 -2.54
C GLN A 48 26.27 -0.58 -1.25
N ARG A 49 25.41 0.44 -1.33
CA ARG A 49 25.16 1.36 -0.22
C ARG A 49 24.09 0.87 0.73
N TYR A 50 23.08 0.18 0.20
CA TYR A 50 21.90 -0.30 0.93
C TYR A 50 21.60 -1.77 0.61
N PRO A 51 22.54 -2.71 0.83
CA PRO A 51 22.38 -4.12 0.49
C PRO A 51 21.19 -4.80 1.19
N ALA A 52 20.83 -4.33 2.40
CA ALA A 52 19.67 -4.83 3.13
C ALA A 52 18.34 -4.57 2.41
N ILE A 53 18.24 -3.50 1.61
CA ILE A 53 17.06 -3.23 0.79
C ILE A 53 16.96 -4.26 -0.34
N ILE A 54 18.08 -4.61 -0.97
CA ILE A 54 18.11 -5.61 -2.04
C ILE A 54 17.61 -6.95 -1.50
N LYS A 55 18.20 -7.42 -0.40
CA LYS A 55 17.81 -8.67 0.26
C LYS A 55 16.33 -8.67 0.70
N LEU A 56 15.82 -7.53 1.18
CA LEU A 56 14.41 -7.40 1.54
C LEU A 56 13.48 -7.63 0.33
N TRP A 57 13.83 -7.09 -0.83
CA TRP A 57 13.05 -7.22 -2.05
C TRP A 57 13.18 -8.59 -2.70
N GLU A 58 14.39 -9.17 -2.72
CA GLU A 58 14.62 -10.55 -3.20
C GLU A 58 13.78 -11.55 -2.39
N ASN A 59 13.81 -11.46 -1.06
CA ASN A 59 13.03 -12.33 -0.19
C ASN A 59 11.53 -12.18 -0.39
N ALA A 60 11.06 -10.97 -0.70
CA ALA A 60 9.65 -10.65 -0.90
C ALA A 60 9.20 -10.81 -2.36
N TRP A 61 10.09 -11.23 -3.26
CA TRP A 61 9.84 -11.17 -4.71
C TRP A 61 8.68 -12.09 -5.10
N ALA A 62 8.68 -13.32 -4.58
CA ALA A 62 7.64 -14.30 -4.85
C ALA A 62 6.25 -13.82 -4.39
N GLU A 63 6.13 -13.12 -3.25
CA GLU A 63 4.85 -12.53 -2.84
C GLU A 63 4.51 -11.24 -3.60
N PHE A 64 5.50 -10.57 -4.20
CA PHE A 64 5.31 -9.37 -5.01
C PHE A 64 4.88 -9.66 -6.45
N VAL A 65 5.36 -10.74 -7.08
CA VAL A 65 5.04 -11.08 -8.48
C VAL A 65 3.53 -11.15 -8.77
N PRO A 66 2.68 -11.78 -7.93
CA PRO A 66 1.23 -11.80 -8.14
C PRO A 66 0.61 -10.42 -8.22
N PHE A 67 1.20 -9.42 -7.57
CA PHE A 67 0.72 -8.04 -7.67
C PHE A 67 0.90 -7.47 -9.08
N LEU A 68 1.95 -7.83 -9.81
CA LEU A 68 2.20 -7.38 -11.18
C LEU A 68 1.22 -7.97 -12.20
N ALA A 69 0.62 -9.12 -11.90
CA ALA A 69 -0.38 -9.76 -12.76
C ALA A 69 -1.69 -8.95 -12.85
N PHE A 70 -1.93 -8.02 -11.91
CA PHE A 70 -3.08 -7.14 -11.98
C PHE A 70 -2.92 -6.03 -13.02
N ASP A 71 -4.03 -5.67 -13.65
CA ASP A 71 -4.12 -4.49 -14.49
C ASP A 71 -3.65 -3.23 -13.75
N LYS A 72 -3.06 -2.28 -14.48
CA LYS A 72 -2.53 -1.04 -13.92
C LYS A 72 -3.56 -0.26 -13.10
N GLU A 73 -4.83 -0.25 -13.53
CA GLU A 73 -5.90 0.44 -12.81
C GLU A 73 -6.17 -0.21 -11.45
N ILE A 74 -6.17 -1.55 -11.39
CA ILE A 74 -6.28 -2.30 -10.12
C ILE A 74 -5.06 -2.04 -9.24
N ARG A 75 -3.86 -2.13 -9.82
CA ARG A 75 -2.60 -1.87 -9.10
C ARG A 75 -2.57 -0.46 -8.52
N SER A 76 -3.10 0.53 -9.23
CA SER A 76 -3.15 1.92 -8.75
C SER A 76 -3.93 2.04 -7.46
N VAL A 77 -5.05 1.31 -7.32
CA VAL A 77 -5.89 1.28 -6.12
C VAL A 77 -5.15 0.59 -4.98
N ILE A 78 -4.56 -0.57 -5.22
CA ILE A 78 -3.80 -1.35 -4.23
C ILE A 78 -2.57 -0.56 -3.73
N CYS A 79 -1.90 0.15 -4.64
CA CYS A 79 -0.73 0.97 -4.33
C CYS A 79 -1.04 2.31 -3.68
N THR A 80 -2.32 2.64 -3.41
CA THR A 80 -2.61 3.88 -2.68
C THR A 80 -2.20 3.76 -1.22
N THR A 81 -1.14 4.48 -0.82
CA THR A 81 -0.67 4.60 0.57
C THR A 81 -1.72 5.24 1.46
N ASN A 82 -2.44 6.21 0.91
CA ASN A 82 -3.19 7.20 1.66
C ASN A 82 -4.29 6.60 2.54
N SER A 83 -5.02 5.57 2.08
CA SER A 83 -6.18 5.05 2.81
C SER A 83 -5.75 4.31 4.09
N ILE A 84 -4.83 3.35 3.96
CA ILE A 84 -4.34 2.56 5.11
C ILE A 84 -3.47 3.43 6.03
N GLU A 85 -2.64 4.31 5.47
CA GLU A 85 -1.78 5.16 6.29
C GLU A 85 -2.53 6.25 7.04
N SER A 86 -3.55 6.87 6.41
CA SER A 86 -4.43 7.85 7.06
C SER A 86 -5.17 7.22 8.25
N LEU A 87 -5.71 6.01 8.05
CA LEU A 87 -6.33 5.22 9.11
C LEU A 87 -5.36 4.94 10.25
N ASN A 88 -4.19 4.37 9.94
CA ASN A 88 -3.16 4.04 10.94
C ASN A 88 -2.64 5.28 11.68
N SER A 89 -2.50 6.41 11.00
CA SER A 89 -2.08 7.68 11.61
C SER A 89 -3.09 8.17 12.64
N ARG A 90 -4.39 8.11 12.32
CA ARG A 90 -5.47 8.48 13.24
C ARG A 90 -5.57 7.54 14.45
N ILE A 91 -5.45 6.23 14.22
CA ILE A 91 -5.42 5.25 15.31
C ILE A 91 -4.24 5.54 16.25
N ARG A 92 -3.02 5.70 15.71
CA ARG A 92 -1.83 6.03 16.51
C ARG A 92 -2.01 7.33 17.30
N ARG A 93 -2.58 8.37 16.70
CA ARG A 93 -2.87 9.63 17.41
C ARG A 93 -3.82 9.41 18.58
N ALA A 94 -4.91 8.67 18.37
CA ALA A 94 -5.92 8.41 19.41
C ALA A 94 -5.37 7.54 20.57
N VAL A 95 -4.50 6.58 20.24
CA VAL A 95 -3.83 5.69 21.20
C VAL A 95 -2.75 6.46 21.98
N ASN A 96 -1.87 7.20 21.30
CA ASN A 96 -0.80 7.96 21.95
C ASN A 96 -1.33 9.04 22.88
N ALA A 97 -2.48 9.65 22.56
CA ALA A 97 -3.12 10.63 23.44
C ALA A 97 -3.63 10.05 24.76
N ARG A 98 -3.87 8.73 24.83
CA ARG A 98 -4.35 8.05 26.04
C ARG A 98 -3.22 7.40 26.85
N GLY A 99 -2.14 6.98 26.19
CA GLY A 99 -1.02 6.31 26.85
C GLY A 99 -1.37 4.90 27.28
N HIS A 100 -1.71 4.70 28.55
CA HIS A 100 -2.03 3.39 29.13
C HIS A 100 -3.53 3.09 29.11
N PHE A 101 -3.88 1.82 28.94
CA PHE A 101 -5.25 1.34 28.99
C PHE A 101 -5.46 0.42 30.19
N PRO A 102 -6.53 0.60 30.98
CA PRO A 102 -6.79 -0.22 32.16
C PRO A 102 -7.28 -1.64 31.82
N THR A 103 -7.88 -1.82 30.63
CA THR A 103 -8.38 -3.10 30.13
C THR A 103 -8.25 -3.18 28.61
N GLU A 104 -8.24 -4.39 28.07
CA GLU A 104 -8.30 -4.62 26.62
C GLU A 104 -9.54 -3.96 26.00
N GLN A 105 -10.69 -4.06 26.67
CA GLN A 105 -11.94 -3.46 26.20
C GLN A 105 -11.85 -1.93 26.06
N ALA A 106 -11.11 -1.26 26.96
CA ALA A 106 -10.87 0.17 26.85
C ALA A 106 -10.01 0.53 25.62
N ALA A 107 -8.99 -0.29 25.31
CA ALA A 107 -8.18 -0.15 24.12
C ALA A 107 -9.01 -0.37 22.84
N LEU A 108 -9.81 -1.43 22.80
CA LEU A 108 -10.71 -1.76 21.70
C LEU A 108 -11.70 -0.62 21.43
N LYS A 109 -12.32 -0.08 22.49
CA LYS A 109 -13.25 1.07 22.39
C LYS A 109 -12.55 2.32 21.84
N CYS A 110 -11.31 2.58 22.22
CA CYS A 110 -10.54 3.70 21.67
C CYS A 110 -10.33 3.56 20.15
N VAL A 111 -9.89 2.37 19.69
CA VAL A 111 -9.70 2.09 18.26
C VAL A 111 -11.03 2.22 17.51
N TYR A 112 -12.11 1.63 18.05
CA TYR A 112 -13.45 1.73 17.47
C TYR A 112 -13.88 3.19 17.27
N LEU A 113 -13.80 4.02 18.32
CA LEU A 113 -14.20 5.43 18.24
C LEU A 113 -13.31 6.22 17.26
N ALA A 114 -12.01 5.92 17.20
CA ALA A 114 -11.11 6.54 16.23
C ALA A 114 -11.52 6.21 14.78
N ILE A 115 -11.94 4.97 14.53
CA ILE A 115 -12.44 4.54 13.21
C ILE A 115 -13.77 5.21 12.89
N MET A 116 -14.74 5.17 13.80
CA MET A 116 -16.07 5.76 13.56
C MET A 116 -16.00 7.27 13.31
N SER A 117 -15.04 7.98 13.92
CA SER A 117 -14.79 9.40 13.67
C SER A 117 -14.25 9.74 12.26
N LEU A 118 -13.89 8.74 11.44
CA LEU A 118 -13.50 8.95 10.03
C LEU A 118 -14.68 9.29 9.13
N ASP A 119 -15.85 8.77 9.46
CA ASP A 119 -17.08 9.04 8.72
C ASP A 119 -18.24 9.26 9.70
N PRO A 120 -18.22 10.36 10.47
CA PRO A 120 -19.22 10.62 11.52
C PRO A 120 -20.64 10.76 10.96
N THR A 121 -20.79 10.98 9.65
CA THR A 121 -22.08 11.14 8.97
C THR A 121 -22.48 9.94 8.11
N GLY A 122 -21.60 8.93 7.96
CA GLY A 122 -21.78 7.79 7.05
C GLY A 122 -21.76 8.14 5.56
N LYS A 123 -21.43 9.39 5.19
CA LYS A 123 -21.45 9.90 3.79
C LYS A 123 -20.05 9.94 3.16
N GLY A 124 -19.00 9.68 3.93
CA GLY A 124 -17.60 9.66 3.50
C GLY A 124 -17.31 8.67 2.38
N ARG A 125 -18.08 7.58 2.29
CA ARG A 125 -18.01 6.61 1.18
C ARG A 125 -18.01 7.27 -0.20
N LYS A 126 -18.86 8.28 -0.44
CA LYS A 126 -18.94 8.97 -1.75
C LYS A 126 -17.63 9.66 -2.14
N ARG A 127 -16.87 10.16 -1.16
CA ARG A 127 -15.57 10.81 -1.38
C ARG A 127 -14.47 9.78 -1.67
N TRP A 128 -14.56 8.59 -1.09
CA TRP A 128 -13.52 7.56 -1.13
C TRP A 128 -13.57 6.67 -2.38
N VAL A 129 -14.69 6.70 -3.12
CA VAL A 129 -14.87 5.96 -4.38
C VAL A 129 -14.64 6.79 -5.64
N ASN A 130 -14.08 7.99 -5.52
CA ASN A 130 -13.72 8.80 -6.68
C ASN A 130 -12.70 8.07 -7.56
N ARG A 131 -12.91 8.09 -8.88
CA ARG A 131 -12.08 7.42 -9.90
C ARG A 131 -12.12 5.88 -9.89
N TRP A 132 -13.07 5.26 -9.20
CA TRP A 132 -13.21 3.79 -9.21
C TRP A 132 -13.76 3.20 -10.51
N LYS A 133 -14.26 4.01 -11.45
CA LYS A 133 -14.84 3.49 -12.71
C LYS A 133 -13.84 2.65 -13.52
N ALA A 134 -12.60 3.12 -13.68
CA ALA A 134 -11.57 2.39 -14.44
C ALA A 134 -11.12 1.11 -13.71
N PRO A 135 -10.79 1.14 -12.40
CA PRO A 135 -10.53 -0.08 -11.63
C PRO A 135 -11.69 -1.08 -11.64
N LEU A 136 -12.95 -0.62 -11.51
CA LEU A 136 -14.12 -1.51 -11.55
C LEU A 136 -14.26 -2.22 -12.89
N ASN A 137 -13.97 -1.54 -14.00
CA ASN A 137 -13.95 -2.18 -15.33
C ASN A 137 -12.85 -3.24 -15.40
N ALA A 138 -11.63 -2.90 -14.97
CA ALA A 138 -10.52 -3.84 -14.93
C ALA A 138 -10.82 -5.06 -14.03
N PHE A 139 -11.48 -4.87 -12.88
CA PHE A 139 -11.89 -5.98 -12.01
C PHE A 139 -12.94 -6.89 -12.66
N GLU A 140 -13.90 -6.36 -13.43
CA GLU A 140 -14.88 -7.20 -14.13
C GLU A 140 -14.21 -8.07 -15.20
N ILE A 141 -13.20 -7.53 -15.90
CA ILE A 141 -12.42 -8.29 -16.89
C ILE A 141 -11.56 -9.36 -16.20
N ALA A 142 -10.85 -8.99 -15.13
CA ALA A 142 -9.96 -9.91 -14.41
C ALA A 142 -10.72 -11.00 -13.64
N PHE A 143 -11.95 -10.70 -13.20
CA PHE A 143 -12.79 -11.59 -12.39
C PHE A 143 -14.24 -11.63 -12.90
N PRO A 144 -14.49 -12.21 -14.08
CA PRO A 144 -15.82 -12.19 -14.69
C PRO A 144 -16.90 -12.78 -13.79
N GLY A 145 -18.03 -12.08 -13.67
CA GLY A 145 -19.19 -12.55 -12.91
C GLY A 145 -19.07 -12.49 -11.39
N ARG A 146 -17.94 -12.00 -10.84
CA ARG A 146 -17.73 -11.89 -9.38
C ARG A 146 -18.33 -10.61 -8.78
N LEU A 147 -18.39 -9.51 -9.54
CA LEU A 147 -18.92 -8.24 -9.05
C LEU A 147 -20.38 -8.00 -9.42
N THR A 148 -20.83 -8.58 -10.54
CA THR A 148 -22.17 -8.41 -11.11
C THR A 148 -23.23 -9.32 -10.46
N GLN A 149 -22.84 -10.38 -9.76
CA GLN A 149 -23.76 -11.33 -9.09
C GLN A 149 -24.68 -10.70 -8.01
N GLY A 150 -24.46 -9.45 -7.59
CA GLY A 150 -25.27 -8.76 -6.57
C GLY A 150 -25.89 -7.43 -7.00
N ARG A 151 -25.73 -7.00 -8.26
CA ARG A 151 -26.39 -5.78 -8.78
C ARG A 151 -27.74 -6.16 -9.39
N LYS A 152 -28.77 -6.26 -8.55
CA LYS A 152 -30.16 -6.09 -8.97
C LYS A 152 -30.54 -4.62 -8.89
#